data_AF-A0A7C7KQZ1-F1
#
_entry.id   AF-A0A7C7KQZ1-F1
#
_cell.length_a   1.000
_cell.length_b   1.000
_cell.length_c   1.000
_cell.angle_alpha   90.00
_cell.angle_beta   90.00
_cell.angle_gamma   90.00
#
_symmetry.space_group_name_H-M   'P 1'
#
loop_
_entity.id
_entity.type
_entity.pdbx_description
1 polymer ?
#
loop_
_entity_poly.entity_id
_entity_poly.type
_entity_poly.pdbx_seq_one_letter_code
_entity_poly.pdbx_strand_id
1 'polypeptide(L)'
;MYIPHSREETARILSELGLMSLEDLFSHIDPSLLRAPSSLPKPKSEQELREYFGEIASLNRKSVIFAGAGSYDRIIPSVIPYILQRGELLTAYTPYQPEASQGTLQAIFEYQTLIAELTGMEVANASLYDGASALAEGVLMAKGIKGKGSKVILSRAIHPLYRQVVKTYLLGYGDETVEIGFTGRGTTDLNALEDALKGGSVYALCVQYPNFFGYVEPLKDIGELADRYGVLFVVV
;
A
#
# COMPACT_ATOMS: atom_id res chain seq x y z
N MET A 1 -8.73 -14.49 -28.00
CA MET A 1 -7.37 -14.52 -28.57
C MET A 1 -6.75 -13.17 -28.28
N TYR A 2 -5.68 -13.10 -27.48
CA TYR A 2 -5.08 -11.84 -27.03
C TYR A 2 -3.91 -11.37 -27.93
N ILE A 3 -3.48 -12.21 -28.86
CA ILE A 3 -2.51 -11.87 -29.89
C ILE A 3 -3.32 -11.52 -31.14
N PRO A 4 -3.30 -10.26 -31.59
CA PRO A 4 -4.15 -9.83 -32.71
C PRO A 4 -3.59 -10.27 -34.08
N HIS A 5 -2.29 -10.56 -34.15
CA HIS A 5 -1.58 -10.81 -35.40
C HIS A 5 -1.95 -12.16 -36.02
N SER A 6 -2.26 -12.14 -37.31
CA SER A 6 -2.40 -13.36 -38.11
C SER A 6 -1.03 -13.98 -38.43
N ARG A 7 -1.04 -15.20 -38.99
CA ARG A 7 0.20 -15.86 -39.46
C ARG A 7 0.82 -15.10 -40.62
N GLU A 8 -0.01 -14.57 -41.52
CA GLU A 8 0.39 -13.80 -42.69
C GLU A 8 1.01 -12.45 -42.27
N GLU A 9 0.40 -11.75 -41.32
CA GLU A 9 0.94 -10.51 -40.76
C GLU A 9 2.28 -10.76 -40.07
N THR A 10 2.37 -11.82 -39.26
CA THR A 10 3.61 -12.22 -38.59
C THR A 10 4.72 -12.51 -39.60
N ALA A 11 4.44 -13.27 -40.67
CA ALA A 11 5.41 -13.59 -41.71
C ALA A 11 5.90 -12.33 -42.46
N ARG A 12 5.01 -11.39 -42.75
CA ARG A 12 5.37 -10.10 -43.37
C ARG A 12 6.30 -9.28 -42.47
N ILE A 13 5.97 -9.14 -41.19
CA ILE A 13 6.79 -8.40 -40.22
C ILE A 13 8.19 -9.04 -40.10
N LEU A 14 8.26 -10.37 -40.00
CA LEU A 14 9.54 -11.08 -39.95
C LEU A 14 10.38 -10.82 -41.21
N SER A 15 9.76 -10.87 -42.39
CA SER A 15 10.44 -10.57 -43.65
C SER A 15 10.96 -9.13 -43.72
N GLU A 16 10.23 -8.14 -43.22
CA GLU A 16 10.68 -6.74 -43.16
C GLU A 16 11.87 -6.55 -42.21
N LEU A 17 11.94 -7.36 -41.15
CA LEU A 17 13.06 -7.40 -40.22
C LEU A 17 14.25 -8.25 -40.71
N GLY A 18 14.11 -8.93 -41.85
CA GLY A 18 15.13 -9.85 -42.37
C GLY A 18 15.27 -11.15 -41.57
N LEU A 19 14.22 -11.57 -40.88
CA LEU A 19 14.16 -12.76 -40.05
C LEU A 19 13.31 -13.86 -40.71
N MET A 20 13.61 -15.12 -40.41
CA MET A 20 12.93 -16.28 -41.01
C MET A 20 11.90 -16.90 -40.07
N SER A 21 12.03 -16.67 -38.77
CA SER A 21 11.22 -17.27 -37.71
C SER A 21 11.10 -16.37 -36.48
N LEU A 22 10.16 -16.67 -35.58
CA LEU A 22 10.04 -15.97 -34.31
C LEU A 22 11.25 -16.26 -33.41
N GLU A 23 11.84 -17.45 -33.54
CA GLU A 23 13.02 -17.88 -32.81
C GLU A 23 14.24 -16.99 -33.11
N ASP A 24 14.35 -16.47 -34.34
CA ASP A 24 15.45 -15.58 -34.73
C ASP A 24 15.47 -14.27 -33.94
N LEU A 25 14.31 -13.80 -33.45
CA LEU A 25 14.22 -12.62 -32.57
C LEU A 25 15.06 -12.77 -31.29
N PHE A 26 15.27 -14.02 -30.84
CA PHE A 26 15.98 -14.33 -29.60
C PHE A 26 17.40 -14.84 -29.83
N SER A 27 17.90 -14.84 -31.07
CA SER A 27 19.23 -15.37 -31.45
C SER A 27 20.42 -14.70 -30.73
N HIS A 28 20.23 -13.49 -30.21
CA HIS A 28 21.22 -12.74 -29.44
C HIS A 28 21.28 -13.11 -27.96
N ILE A 29 20.35 -13.95 -27.48
CA ILE A 29 20.29 -14.42 -26.09
C ILE A 29 20.99 -15.77 -26.01
N ASP A 30 21.78 -16.00 -24.95
CA ASP A 30 22.39 -17.31 -24.68
C ASP A 30 21.29 -18.40 -24.62
N PRO A 31 21.37 -19.46 -25.47
CA PRO A 31 20.35 -20.51 -25.51
C PRO A 31 20.12 -21.22 -24.17
N SER A 32 21.12 -21.23 -23.28
CA SER A 32 20.99 -21.81 -21.94
C SER A 32 19.98 -21.06 -21.06
N LEU A 33 19.70 -19.79 -21.35
CA LEU A 33 18.73 -18.95 -20.66
C LEU A 33 17.30 -19.08 -21.23
N LEU A 34 17.14 -19.62 -22.45
CA LEU A 34 15.84 -19.76 -23.15
C LEU A 34 15.06 -21.04 -22.78
N ARG A 35 15.37 -21.65 -21.64
CA ARG A 35 14.71 -22.89 -21.22
C ARG A 35 13.28 -22.63 -20.76
N ALA A 36 12.32 -23.21 -21.47
CA ALA A 36 10.92 -23.18 -21.05
C ALA A 36 10.75 -23.87 -19.68
N PRO A 37 9.89 -23.34 -18.79
CA PRO A 37 9.54 -24.02 -17.56
C PRO A 37 8.88 -25.37 -17.87
N SER A 38 9.38 -26.47 -17.30
CA SER A 38 8.89 -27.83 -17.59
C SER A 38 7.59 -28.20 -16.88
N SER A 39 7.05 -27.34 -16.01
CA SER A 39 6.02 -27.68 -15.02
C SER A 39 4.71 -26.86 -15.13
N LEU A 40 4.48 -26.15 -16.23
CA LEU A 40 3.22 -25.42 -16.40
C LEU A 40 2.07 -26.35 -16.81
N PRO A 41 0.86 -26.14 -16.26
CA PRO A 41 -0.32 -26.87 -16.70
C PRO A 41 -0.66 -26.52 -18.16
N LYS A 42 -1.39 -27.41 -18.83
CA LYS A 42 -1.89 -27.16 -20.19
C LYS A 42 -2.78 -25.91 -20.22
N PRO A 43 -2.77 -25.15 -21.32
CA PRO A 43 -3.65 -24.00 -21.48
C PRO A 43 -5.11 -24.42 -21.38
N LYS A 44 -5.93 -23.53 -20.83
CA LYS A 44 -7.38 -23.67 -20.67
C LYS A 44 -8.07 -22.55 -21.45
N SER A 45 -9.25 -22.84 -21.99
CA SER A 45 -10.16 -21.83 -22.50
C SER A 45 -10.64 -20.89 -21.38
N GLU A 46 -11.21 -19.74 -21.76
CA GLU A 46 -11.78 -18.80 -20.78
C GLU A 46 -12.86 -19.46 -19.91
N GLN A 47 -13.72 -20.28 -20.49
CA GLN A 47 -14.77 -20.99 -19.78
C GLN A 47 -14.19 -21.95 -18.73
N GLU A 48 -13.22 -22.78 -19.14
CA GLU A 48 -12.55 -23.71 -18.23
C GLU A 48 -11.82 -22.98 -17.09
N LEU A 49 -11.27 -21.79 -17.35
CA LEU A 49 -10.66 -20.96 -16.30
C LEU A 49 -11.69 -20.41 -15.32
N ARG A 50 -12.85 -19.94 -15.82
CA ARG A 50 -13.93 -19.44 -14.95
C ARG A 50 -14.48 -20.54 -14.05
N GLU A 51 -14.69 -21.73 -14.60
CA GLU A 51 -15.13 -22.91 -13.83
C GLU A 51 -14.09 -23.28 -12.78
N TYR A 52 -12.81 -23.39 -13.17
CA TYR A 52 -11.70 -23.71 -12.27
C TYR A 52 -11.57 -22.73 -11.10
N PHE A 53 -11.58 -21.42 -11.36
CA PHE A 53 -11.51 -20.43 -10.28
C PHE A 53 -12.79 -20.35 -9.47
N GLY A 54 -13.95 -20.69 -10.05
CA GLY A 54 -15.21 -20.86 -9.33
C GLY A 54 -15.15 -22.00 -8.32
N GLU A 55 -14.58 -23.14 -8.70
CA GLU A 55 -14.34 -24.28 -7.81
C GLU A 55 -13.41 -23.92 -6.66
N ILE A 56 -12.29 -23.26 -6.94
CA ILE A 56 -11.36 -22.79 -5.89
C ILE A 56 -12.06 -21.81 -4.95
N ALA A 57 -12.80 -20.84 -5.49
CA ALA A 57 -13.52 -19.86 -4.69
C ALA A 57 -14.57 -20.51 -3.79
N SER A 58 -15.17 -21.65 -4.20
CA SER A 58 -16.15 -22.40 -3.41
C SER A 58 -15.58 -23.04 -2.14
N LEU A 59 -14.25 -23.20 -2.06
CA LEU A 59 -13.56 -23.70 -0.86
C LEU A 59 -13.52 -22.67 0.27
N ASN A 60 -13.72 -21.39 -0.05
CA ASN A 60 -13.76 -20.31 0.93
C ASN A 60 -15.08 -20.32 1.72
N ARG A 61 -15.02 -20.03 3.02
CA ARG A 61 -16.22 -19.87 3.85
C ARG A 61 -16.71 -18.43 3.80
N LYS A 62 -17.98 -18.24 3.42
CA LYS A 62 -18.67 -16.96 3.53
C LYS A 62 -19.24 -16.83 4.94
N SER A 63 -18.72 -15.88 5.72
CA SER A 63 -19.11 -15.63 7.11
C SER A 63 -19.39 -14.15 7.31
N VAL A 64 -20.21 -13.82 8.31
CA VAL A 64 -20.25 -12.46 8.86
C VAL A 64 -19.03 -12.30 9.76
N ILE A 65 -18.19 -11.29 9.49
CA ILE A 65 -16.88 -11.13 10.13
C ILE A 65 -16.89 -9.91 11.05
N PHE A 66 -16.70 -10.14 12.35
CA PHE A 66 -16.53 -9.08 13.37
C PHE A 66 -15.08 -9.01 13.91
N ALA A 67 -14.11 -9.56 13.19
CA ALA A 67 -12.72 -9.62 13.63
C ALA A 67 -12.03 -8.24 13.68
N GLY A 68 -12.47 -7.29 12.84
CA GLY A 68 -11.90 -5.94 12.79
C GLY A 68 -10.42 -5.95 12.39
N ALA A 69 -9.57 -5.31 13.21
CA ALA A 69 -8.13 -5.24 13.00
C ALA A 69 -7.72 -4.63 11.64
N GLY A 70 -8.33 -3.49 11.27
CA GLY A 70 -8.00 -2.76 10.05
C GLY A 70 -8.77 -3.19 8.80
N SER A 71 -9.50 -4.31 8.85
CA SER A 71 -10.45 -4.71 7.79
C SER A 71 -11.84 -4.88 8.37
N TYR A 72 -12.81 -4.17 7.79
CA TYR A 72 -14.17 -4.09 8.31
C TYR A 72 -15.14 -4.37 7.18
N ASP A 73 -16.15 -5.19 7.46
CA ASP A 73 -17.24 -5.42 6.51
C ASP A 73 -18.04 -4.13 6.30
N ARG A 74 -18.28 -3.77 5.03
CA ARG A 74 -18.91 -2.51 4.63
C ARG A 74 -19.78 -2.75 3.41
N ILE A 75 -20.89 -2.01 3.33
CA ILE A 75 -21.70 -1.97 2.11
C ILE A 75 -20.87 -1.31 1.00
N ILE A 76 -20.65 -2.03 -0.09
CA ILE A 76 -20.13 -1.48 -1.34
C ILE A 76 -21.34 -1.14 -2.21
N PRO A 77 -21.63 0.15 -2.48
CA PRO A 77 -22.76 0.53 -3.31
C PRO A 77 -22.68 -0.13 -4.69
N SER A 78 -23.80 -0.63 -5.20
CA SER A 78 -23.87 -1.42 -6.44
C SER A 78 -23.39 -0.67 -7.69
N VAL A 79 -23.35 0.66 -7.65
CA VAL A 79 -22.79 1.50 -8.72
C VAL A 79 -21.26 1.41 -8.80
N ILE A 80 -20.57 1.10 -7.70
CA ILE A 80 -19.10 1.11 -7.65
C ILE A 80 -18.48 0.06 -8.59
N PRO A 81 -18.90 -1.22 -8.59
CA PRO A 81 -18.39 -2.19 -9.56
C PRO A 81 -18.59 -1.76 -11.03
N TYR A 82 -19.68 -1.05 -11.34
CA TYR A 82 -19.93 -0.55 -12.69
C TYR A 82 -18.93 0.55 -13.07
N ILE A 83 -18.66 1.50 -12.16
CA ILE A 83 -17.66 2.55 -12.36
C ILE A 83 -16.27 1.92 -12.56
N LEU A 84 -15.89 0.95 -11.72
CA LEU A 84 -14.59 0.28 -11.80
C LEU A 84 -14.39 -0.55 -13.09
N GLN A 85 -15.47 -0.96 -13.75
CA GLN A 85 -15.40 -1.70 -15.02
C GLN A 85 -15.32 -0.81 -16.26
N ARG A 86 -15.41 0.52 -16.10
CA ARG A 86 -15.22 1.45 -17.21
C ARG A 86 -13.76 1.36 -17.71
N GLY A 87 -13.58 1.11 -19.00
CA GLY A 87 -12.25 0.94 -19.60
C GLY A 87 -11.35 2.14 -19.38
N GLU A 88 -11.90 3.36 -19.45
CA GLU A 88 -11.15 4.61 -19.26
C GLU A 88 -10.53 4.73 -17.85
N LEU A 89 -11.05 4.01 -16.85
CA LEU A 89 -10.49 3.95 -15.49
C LEU A 89 -9.67 2.69 -15.27
N LEU A 90 -10.17 1.54 -15.74
CA LEU A 90 -9.57 0.23 -15.48
C LEU A 90 -8.26 0.01 -16.24
N THR A 91 -8.15 0.53 -17.47
CA THR A 91 -7.01 0.25 -18.36
C THR A 91 -6.12 1.46 -18.60
N ALA A 92 -6.48 2.64 -18.09
CA ALA A 92 -5.60 3.81 -18.16
C ALA A 92 -4.35 3.58 -17.28
N TYR A 93 -3.21 4.10 -17.74
CA TYR A 93 -1.97 4.08 -16.96
C TYR A 93 -1.79 5.41 -16.21
N THR A 94 -0.67 5.55 -15.50
CA THR A 94 -0.29 6.78 -14.80
C THR A 94 -0.50 8.01 -15.70
N PRO A 95 -1.18 9.07 -15.22
CA PRO A 95 -1.65 10.19 -16.04
C PRO A 95 -0.52 11.16 -16.42
N TYR A 96 0.51 10.68 -17.11
CA TYR A 96 1.65 11.48 -17.60
C TYR A 96 1.27 12.42 -18.75
N GLN A 97 0.12 12.19 -19.40
CA GLN A 97 -0.45 13.06 -20.44
C GLN A 97 -1.71 13.72 -19.88
N PRO A 98 -1.57 14.86 -19.19
CA PRO A 98 -2.67 15.43 -18.39
C PRO A 98 -3.87 15.86 -19.24
N GLU A 99 -3.65 16.31 -20.47
CA GLU A 99 -4.70 16.72 -21.42
C GLU A 99 -5.63 15.57 -21.80
N ALA A 100 -5.10 14.34 -21.82
CA ALA A 100 -5.85 13.11 -22.09
C ALA A 100 -6.31 12.38 -20.83
N SER A 101 -6.00 12.90 -19.63
CA SER A 101 -6.18 12.18 -18.36
C SER A 101 -7.03 12.93 -17.34
N GLN A 102 -7.76 13.98 -17.75
CA GLN A 102 -8.50 14.86 -16.83
C GLN A 102 -9.51 14.12 -15.96
N GLY A 103 -10.17 13.06 -16.45
CA GLY A 103 -11.09 12.26 -15.64
C GLY A 103 -10.41 11.61 -14.42
N THR A 104 -9.27 10.95 -14.63
CA THR A 104 -8.49 10.33 -13.55
C THR A 104 -7.84 11.37 -12.65
N LEU A 105 -7.29 12.45 -13.22
CA LEU A 105 -6.65 13.52 -12.45
C LEU A 105 -7.65 14.24 -11.54
N GLN A 106 -8.87 14.50 -12.02
CA GLN A 106 -9.92 15.09 -11.20
C GLN A 106 -10.34 14.13 -10.07
N ALA A 107 -10.52 12.83 -10.35
CA ALA A 107 -10.83 11.85 -9.30
C ALA A 107 -9.74 11.76 -8.23
N ILE A 108 -8.46 11.85 -8.62
CA ILE A 108 -7.32 11.91 -7.69
C ILE A 108 -7.38 13.19 -6.86
N PHE A 109 -7.64 14.34 -7.48
CA PHE A 109 -7.78 15.62 -6.77
C PHE A 109 -8.91 15.57 -5.74
N GLU A 110 -10.09 15.06 -6.13
CA GLU A 110 -11.23 14.90 -5.23
C GLU A 110 -10.91 13.94 -4.06
N TYR A 111 -10.18 12.84 -4.32
CA TYR A 111 -9.67 11.97 -3.26
C TYR A 111 -8.73 12.72 -2.31
N GLN A 112 -7.77 13.48 -2.84
CA GLN A 112 -6.83 14.25 -2.02
C GLN A 112 -7.56 15.27 -1.14
N THR A 113 -8.52 16.00 -1.71
CA THR A 113 -9.37 16.94 -0.97
C THR A 113 -10.15 16.23 0.13
N LEU A 114 -10.77 15.09 -0.17
CA LEU A 114 -11.53 14.32 0.82
C LEU A 114 -10.65 13.86 1.99
N ILE A 115 -9.44 13.37 1.72
CA ILE A 115 -8.51 12.92 2.76
C ILE A 115 -7.99 14.09 3.59
N ALA A 116 -7.65 15.22 2.94
CA ALA A 116 -7.22 16.44 3.63
C ALA A 116 -8.31 16.95 4.58
N GLU A 117 -9.56 17.06 4.12
CA GLU A 117 -10.71 17.47 4.93
C GLU A 117 -11.00 16.48 6.06
N LEU A 118 -10.96 15.17 5.79
CA LEU A 118 -11.24 14.14 6.79
C LEU A 118 -10.19 14.13 7.91
N THR A 119 -8.93 14.38 7.58
CA THR A 119 -7.81 14.37 8.53
C THR A 119 -7.54 15.75 9.15
N GLY A 120 -8.14 16.82 8.60
CA GLY A 120 -7.83 18.20 8.98
C GLY A 120 -6.42 18.64 8.59
N MET A 121 -5.78 17.96 7.63
CA MET A 121 -4.42 18.27 7.15
C MET A 121 -4.47 19.13 5.90
N GLU A 122 -3.40 19.88 5.64
CA GLU A 122 -3.34 20.83 4.50
C GLU A 122 -3.25 20.14 3.14
N VAL A 123 -2.64 18.95 3.07
CA VAL A 123 -2.39 18.22 1.81
C VAL A 123 -2.48 16.70 2.02
N ALA A 124 -2.83 15.99 0.95
CA ALA A 124 -2.75 14.54 0.85
C ALA A 124 -2.12 14.14 -0.49
N ASN A 125 -1.44 12.99 -0.54
CA ASN A 125 -0.91 12.45 -1.79
C ASN A 125 -1.97 11.65 -2.57
N ALA A 126 -1.61 11.11 -3.73
CA ALA A 126 -2.51 10.33 -4.58
C ALA A 126 -2.64 8.84 -4.17
N SER A 127 -2.50 8.53 -2.88
CA SER A 127 -2.49 7.18 -2.24
C SER A 127 -1.10 6.59 -1.96
N LEU A 128 -1.10 5.56 -1.09
CA LEU A 128 -0.02 4.60 -0.86
C LEU A 128 -0.60 3.17 -0.88
N TYR A 129 0.25 2.15 -0.76
CA TYR A 129 -0.17 0.76 -0.92
C TYR A 129 -1.15 0.28 0.15
N ASP A 130 -0.87 0.57 1.42
CA ASP A 130 -1.73 0.25 2.57
C ASP A 130 -1.41 1.15 3.76
N GLY A 131 -2.15 1.02 4.86
CA GLY A 131 -1.91 1.80 6.08
C GLY A 131 -0.56 1.50 6.76
N ALA A 132 -0.03 0.29 6.59
CA ALA A 132 1.23 -0.13 7.21
C ALA A 132 2.44 0.56 6.55
N SER A 133 2.50 0.52 5.23
CA SER A 133 3.47 1.23 4.41
C SER A 133 3.30 2.74 4.51
N ALA A 134 2.06 3.24 4.60
CA ALA A 134 1.80 4.66 4.84
C ALA A 134 2.37 5.16 6.18
N LEU A 135 2.22 4.38 7.26
CA LEU A 135 2.83 4.72 8.54
C LEU A 135 4.37 4.73 8.42
N ALA A 136 4.97 3.75 7.74
CA ALA A 136 6.41 3.69 7.55
C ALA A 136 6.93 4.89 6.73
N GLU A 137 6.26 5.28 5.65
CA GLU A 137 6.60 6.47 4.86
C GLU A 137 6.41 7.76 5.66
N GLY A 138 5.38 7.85 6.52
CA GLY A 138 5.20 8.96 7.45
C GLY A 138 6.36 9.10 8.44
N VAL A 139 6.87 7.98 8.94
CA VAL A 139 8.08 7.94 9.79
C VAL A 139 9.32 8.40 9.00
N LEU A 140 9.50 7.93 7.77
CA LEU A 140 10.64 8.34 6.92
C LEU A 140 10.57 9.82 6.53
N MET A 141 9.37 10.34 6.26
CA MET A 141 9.15 11.77 6.04
C MET A 141 9.55 12.57 7.29
N ALA A 142 9.15 12.12 8.48
CA ALA A 142 9.53 12.74 9.73
C ALA A 142 11.05 12.75 9.93
N LYS A 143 11.73 11.65 9.59
CA LYS A 143 13.20 11.58 9.59
C LYS A 143 13.82 12.62 8.65
N GLY A 144 13.31 12.72 7.42
CA GLY A 144 13.77 13.69 6.42
C GLY A 144 13.62 15.13 6.89
N ILE A 145 12.48 15.48 7.51
CA ILE A 145 12.22 16.82 8.04
C ILE A 145 13.11 17.15 9.25
N LYS A 146 13.27 16.21 10.19
CA LYS A 146 14.10 16.45 11.38
C LYS A 146 15.59 16.50 11.05
N GLY A 147 16.05 15.70 10.08
CA GLY A 147 17.45 15.61 9.66
C GLY A 147 18.43 15.08 10.72
N LYS A 148 17.92 14.71 11.91
CA LYS A 148 18.69 14.20 13.06
C LYS A 148 17.82 13.29 13.92
N GLY A 149 18.46 12.49 14.76
CA GLY A 149 17.81 11.48 15.59
C GLY A 149 18.01 10.08 15.03
N SER A 150 17.82 9.09 15.88
CA SER A 150 18.04 7.67 15.57
C SER A 150 16.96 6.78 16.17
N LYS A 151 15.89 7.37 16.71
CA LYS A 151 14.83 6.65 17.40
C LYS A 151 13.44 7.06 16.92
N VAL A 152 12.56 6.07 16.85
CA VAL A 152 11.12 6.25 16.59
C VAL A 152 10.36 5.65 17.75
N ILE A 153 9.41 6.41 18.30
CA ILE A 153 8.49 5.89 19.30
C ILE A 153 7.24 5.34 18.60
N LEU A 154 6.86 4.10 18.94
CA LEU A 154 5.63 3.46 18.47
C LEU A 154 4.76 3.08 19.68
N SER A 155 3.52 3.54 19.74
CA SER A 155 2.58 2.97 20.72
C SER A 155 2.34 1.49 20.43
N ARG A 156 2.38 0.63 21.47
CA ARG A 156 2.02 -0.80 21.37
C ARG A 156 0.55 -1.01 21.02
N ALA A 157 -0.27 0.03 21.15
CA ALA A 157 -1.66 0.02 20.71
C ALA A 157 -1.83 0.27 19.20
N ILE A 158 -0.75 0.47 18.43
CA ILE A 158 -0.78 0.38 16.97
C ILE A 158 -0.89 -1.10 16.55
N HIS A 159 -1.60 -1.34 15.45
CA HIS A 159 -1.72 -2.63 14.79
C HIS A 159 -0.36 -3.34 14.71
N PRO A 160 -0.23 -4.58 15.22
CA PRO A 160 1.07 -5.24 15.36
C PRO A 160 1.81 -5.39 14.03
N LEU A 161 1.08 -5.68 12.94
CA LEU A 161 1.68 -5.76 11.60
C LEU A 161 2.18 -4.39 11.09
N TYR A 162 1.54 -3.28 11.46
CA TYR A 162 1.98 -1.95 11.03
C TYR A 162 3.30 -1.60 11.73
N ARG A 163 3.41 -1.89 13.04
CA ARG A 163 4.67 -1.76 13.78
C ARG A 163 5.78 -2.63 13.20
N GLN A 164 5.45 -3.85 12.77
CA GLN A 164 6.42 -4.73 12.12
C GLN A 164 6.92 -4.16 10.79
N VAL A 165 6.03 -3.62 9.96
CA VAL A 165 6.39 -2.96 8.69
C VAL A 165 7.31 -1.76 8.93
N VAL A 166 6.98 -0.89 9.90
CA VAL A 166 7.86 0.23 10.27
C VAL A 166 9.25 -0.27 10.66
N LYS A 167 9.34 -1.28 11.54
CA LYS A 167 10.64 -1.87 11.92
C LYS A 167 11.41 -2.37 10.71
N THR A 168 10.74 -3.07 9.79
CA THR A 168 11.37 -3.59 8.57
C THR A 168 11.92 -2.48 7.68
N TYR A 169 11.17 -1.39 7.47
CA TYR A 169 11.63 -0.23 6.70
C TYR A 169 12.86 0.44 7.33
N LEU A 170 12.89 0.51 8.66
CA LEU A 170 13.97 1.14 9.40
C LEU A 170 15.27 0.30 9.49
N LEU A 171 15.22 -1.00 9.15
CA LEU A 171 16.42 -1.86 9.17
C LEU A 171 17.55 -1.31 8.31
N GLY A 172 17.24 -0.77 7.12
CA GLY A 172 18.25 -0.18 6.23
C GLY A 172 18.87 1.10 6.76
N TYR A 173 18.21 1.78 7.70
CA TYR A 173 18.65 3.04 8.29
C TYR A 173 19.39 2.86 9.62
N GLY A 174 19.28 1.68 10.25
CA GLY A 174 19.85 1.42 11.58
C GLY A 174 19.15 2.18 12.71
N ASP A 175 17.92 2.65 12.50
CA ASP A 175 17.16 3.36 13.54
C ASP A 175 16.55 2.39 14.56
N GLU A 176 16.49 2.82 15.82
CA GLU A 176 15.87 2.09 16.91
C GLU A 176 14.37 2.39 16.99
N THR A 177 13.54 1.35 17.09
CA THR A 177 12.13 1.51 17.45
C THR A 177 11.91 1.28 18.93
N VAL A 178 11.36 2.27 19.63
CA VAL A 178 11.00 2.19 21.05
C VAL A 178 9.49 2.00 21.16
N GLU A 179 9.05 0.90 21.76
CA GLU A 179 7.63 0.60 21.93
C GLU A 179 7.10 1.04 23.29
N ILE A 180 6.06 1.88 23.31
CA ILE A 180 5.43 2.37 24.54
C ILE A 180 4.21 1.52 24.88
N GLY A 181 4.11 1.13 26.14
CA GLY A 181 2.98 0.37 26.66
C GLY A 181 1.66 1.14 26.61
N PHE A 182 0.61 0.44 26.96
CA PHE A 182 -0.71 1.01 27.21
C PHE A 182 -1.07 0.83 28.68
N THR A 183 -1.91 1.71 29.19
CA THR A 183 -2.44 1.66 30.54
C THR A 183 -3.44 0.50 30.69
N GLY A 184 -3.89 0.23 31.91
CA GLY A 184 -4.99 -0.72 32.15
C GLY A 184 -6.32 -0.34 31.46
N ARG A 185 -6.45 0.89 30.93
CA ARG A 185 -7.59 1.34 30.12
C ARG A 185 -7.43 1.06 28.62
N GLY A 186 -6.28 0.54 28.19
CA GLY A 186 -6.02 0.20 26.79
C GLY A 186 -5.56 1.36 25.91
N THR A 187 -5.33 2.55 26.47
CA THR A 187 -4.74 3.72 25.78
C THR A 187 -3.25 3.82 26.05
N THR A 188 -2.51 4.53 25.20
CA THR A 188 -1.06 4.75 25.33
C THR A 188 -0.70 5.35 26.69
N ASP A 189 0.34 4.82 27.34
CA ASP A 189 0.82 5.31 28.63
C ASP A 189 1.60 6.63 28.47
N LEU A 190 0.98 7.74 28.87
CA LEU A 190 1.56 9.08 28.74
C LEU A 190 2.81 9.30 29.61
N ASN A 191 2.91 8.66 30.77
CA ASN A 191 4.08 8.80 31.63
C ASN A 191 5.28 8.08 31.00
N ALA A 192 5.07 6.84 30.56
CA ALA A 192 6.10 6.07 29.85
C ALA A 192 6.50 6.75 28.52
N LEU A 193 5.55 7.36 27.83
CA LEU A 193 5.79 8.15 26.63
C LEU A 193 6.68 9.36 26.93
N GLU A 194 6.35 10.18 27.93
CA GLU A 194 7.13 11.36 28.31
C GLU A 194 8.56 10.97 28.74
N ASP A 195 8.71 9.87 29.48
CA ASP A 195 10.02 9.35 29.86
C ASP A 195 10.88 8.95 28.66
N ALA A 196 10.28 8.32 27.64
CA ALA A 196 10.97 7.96 26.40
C ALA A 196 11.39 9.19 25.57
N LEU A 197 10.63 10.29 25.64
CA LEU A 197 10.92 11.53 24.91
C LEU A 197 12.11 12.32 25.51
N LYS A 198 12.37 12.21 26.82
CA LYS A 198 13.46 12.93 27.51
C LYS A 198 14.87 12.63 26.96
N GLY A 199 15.05 11.53 26.23
CA GLY A 199 16.35 11.11 25.67
C GLY A 199 16.85 11.88 24.44
N GLY A 200 16.05 12.80 23.86
CA GLY A 200 16.49 13.77 22.84
C GLY A 200 16.92 13.21 21.47
N SER A 201 16.75 11.91 21.23
CA SER A 201 17.16 11.21 19.98
C SER A 201 15.97 10.75 19.12
N VAL A 202 14.75 11.09 19.55
CA VAL A 202 13.50 10.69 18.91
C VAL A 202 13.15 11.70 17.82
N TYR A 203 12.87 11.23 16.62
CA TYR A 203 12.44 12.12 15.51
C TYR A 203 10.95 11.98 15.18
N ALA A 204 10.34 10.83 15.48
CA ALA A 204 8.93 10.57 15.26
C ALA A 204 8.29 9.83 16.44
N LEU A 205 7.05 10.20 16.73
CA LEU A 205 6.14 9.52 17.65
C LEU A 205 4.90 9.08 16.87
N CYS A 206 4.59 7.79 16.91
CA CYS A 206 3.45 7.23 16.20
C CYS A 206 2.41 6.65 17.16
N VAL A 207 1.14 6.91 16.87
CA VAL A 207 -0.02 6.29 17.53
C VAL A 207 -1.09 5.91 16.51
N GLN A 208 -2.01 5.03 16.88
CA GLN A 208 -3.16 4.67 16.03
C GLN A 208 -4.46 5.24 16.61
N TYR A 209 -5.38 5.70 15.75
CA TYR A 209 -6.65 6.29 16.18
C TYR A 209 -7.89 5.86 15.34
N PRO A 210 -8.92 5.23 15.96
CA PRO A 210 -8.88 4.54 17.25
C PRO A 210 -7.78 3.48 17.26
N ASN A 211 -7.25 3.18 18.44
CA ASN A 211 -6.15 2.23 18.52
C ASN A 211 -6.59 0.80 18.20
N PHE A 212 -5.64 -0.13 18.13
CA PHE A 212 -5.86 -1.52 17.74
C PHE A 212 -6.93 -2.24 18.58
N PHE A 213 -7.11 -1.82 19.83
CA PHE A 213 -8.11 -2.38 20.73
C PHE A 213 -9.50 -1.71 20.61
N GLY A 214 -9.62 -0.67 19.79
CA GLY A 214 -10.84 0.11 19.60
C GLY A 214 -10.99 1.29 20.57
N TYR A 215 -9.97 1.62 21.38
CA TYR A 215 -10.03 2.77 22.28
C TYR A 215 -9.64 4.06 21.58
N VAL A 216 -10.31 5.15 21.98
CA VAL A 216 -10.01 6.52 21.57
C VAL A 216 -8.78 7.00 22.35
N GLU A 217 -7.69 7.29 21.64
CA GLU A 217 -6.46 7.83 22.26
C GLU A 217 -6.62 9.32 22.59
N PRO A 218 -5.99 9.81 23.67
CA PRO A 218 -5.99 11.24 24.01
C PRO A 218 -5.01 12.01 23.12
N LEU A 219 -5.32 12.11 21.82
CA LEU A 219 -4.41 12.68 20.81
C LEU A 219 -3.94 14.11 21.13
N LYS A 220 -4.79 14.91 21.80
CA LYS A 220 -4.42 16.26 22.23
C LYS A 220 -3.23 16.24 23.21
N ASP A 221 -3.32 15.43 24.26
CA ASP A 221 -2.27 15.34 25.28
C ASP A 221 -0.97 14.76 24.69
N ILE A 222 -1.10 13.77 23.79
CA ILE A 222 0.03 13.16 23.07
C ILE A 222 0.70 14.18 22.13
N GLY A 223 -0.09 14.98 21.42
CA GLY A 223 0.39 16.05 20.54
C GLY A 223 1.12 17.16 21.33
N GLU A 224 0.54 17.62 22.44
CA GLU A 224 1.18 18.62 23.31
C GLU A 224 2.52 18.12 23.90
N LEU A 225 2.64 16.82 24.19
CA LEU A 225 3.92 16.20 24.55
C LEU A 225 4.89 16.17 23.38
N ALA A 226 4.45 15.75 22.18
CA ALA A 226 5.29 15.75 20.99
C ALA A 226 5.85 17.15 20.69
N ASP A 227 5.01 18.19 20.75
CA ASP A 227 5.40 19.58 20.56
C ASP A 227 6.42 20.05 21.61
N ARG A 228 6.17 19.75 22.90
CA ARG A 228 7.08 20.09 24.00
C ARG A 228 8.49 19.56 23.79
N TYR A 229 8.63 18.35 23.25
CA TYR A 229 9.92 17.72 22.98
C TYR A 229 10.40 17.92 21.53
N GLY A 230 9.66 18.67 20.73
CA GLY A 230 9.98 18.95 19.34
C GLY A 230 10.08 17.69 18.49
N VAL A 231 9.19 16.72 18.67
CA VAL A 231 9.12 15.45 17.91
C VAL A 231 7.94 15.52 16.93
N LEU A 232 8.07 14.94 15.73
CA LEU A 232 6.94 14.90 14.79
C LEU A 232 5.93 13.82 15.21
N PHE A 233 4.66 14.19 15.23
CA PHE A 233 3.57 13.31 15.63
C PHE A 233 2.86 12.72 14.41
N VAL A 234 2.84 11.40 14.31
CA VAL A 234 2.22 10.65 13.20
C VAL A 234 1.05 9.83 13.74
N VAL A 235 -0.12 9.98 13.13
CA VAL A 235 -1.32 9.23 13.49
C VAL A 235 -1.70 8.31 12.32
N VAL A 236 -2.02 7.06 12.63
CA VAL A 236 -2.49 6.04 11.67
C VAL A 236 -3.85 5.48 12.03
#